data_AF-A0A2D0K6T2-F1
#
_entry.id   AF-A0A2D0K6T2-F1
#
_cell.length_a   1.000
_cell.length_b   1.000
_cell.length_c   1.000
_cell.angle_alpha   90.00
_cell.angle_beta   90.00
_cell.angle_gamma   90.00
#
_symmetry.space_group_name_H-M   'P 1'
#
loop_
_entity.id
_entity.type
_entity.pdbx_description
1 polymer ?
#
loop_
_entity_poly.entity_id
_entity_poly.type
_entity_poly.pdbx_seq_one_letter_code
_entity_poly.pdbx_strand_id
1 'polypeptide(L)' 'MEFKDLPESIQTIAAHTLKAMIEQNNADKELAKEMASSINDAFTSLYEAN' A
#
# COMPACT_ATOMS: atom_id res chain seq x y z
N MET A 1 13.99 -2.30 4.72
CA MET A 1 13.64 -1.19 3.83
C MET A 1 12.34 -0.59 4.34
N GLU A 2 12.21 0.74 4.35
CA GLU A 2 10.94 1.38 4.64
C GLU A 2 10.20 1.74 3.34
N PHE A 3 8.87 1.83 3.37
CA PHE A 3 8.07 2.20 2.19
C PHE A 3 8.52 3.50 1.52
N LYS A 4 8.96 4.47 2.32
CA LYS A 4 9.49 5.76 1.83
C LYS A 4 10.77 5.63 1.01
N ASP A 5 11.47 4.51 1.14
CA ASP A 5 12.71 4.22 0.42
C ASP A 5 12.43 3.62 -0.97
N LEU A 6 11.19 3.22 -1.26
CA LEU A 6 10.80 2.68 -2.56
C LEU A 6 10.83 3.77 -3.64
N PRO A 7 11.05 3.44 -4.92
CA PRO A 7 10.96 4.42 -5.99
C PRO A 7 9.60 5.13 -6.00
N GLU A 8 9.59 6.43 -6.34
CA GLU A 8 8.37 7.25 -6.33
C GLU A 8 7.24 6.67 -7.20
N SER A 9 7.59 6.03 -8.32
CA SER A 9 6.64 5.30 -9.16
C SER A 9 5.93 4.17 -8.41
N ILE A 10 6.65 3.45 -7.56
CA ILE A 10 6.13 2.35 -6.74
C ILE A 10 5.26 2.88 -5.62
N GLN A 11 5.68 3.97 -4.96
CA GLN A 11 4.87 4.64 -3.95
C GLN A 11 3.54 5.12 -4.53
N THR A 12 3.58 5.68 -5.75
CA THR A 12 2.38 6.14 -6.48
C THR A 12 1.43 4.97 -6.79
N ILE A 13 1.97 3.84 -7.27
CA ILE A 13 1.16 2.64 -7.53
C ILE A 13 0.48 2.16 -6.25
N ALA A 14 1.22 2.02 -5.15
CA ALA A 14 0.63 1.57 -3.88
C ALA A 14 -0.45 2.54 -3.35
N ALA A 15 -0.26 3.86 -3.51
CA ALA A 15 -1.26 4.85 -3.14
C ALA A 15 -2.55 4.72 -3.98
N HIS A 16 -2.42 4.51 -5.30
CA HIS A 16 -3.57 4.27 -6.17
C HIS A 16 -4.28 2.94 -5.85
N THR A 17 -3.52 1.88 -5.55
CA THR A 17 -4.08 0.60 -5.10
C THR A 17 -4.88 0.75 -3.81
N LEU A 18 -4.34 1.46 -2.81
CA LEU A 18 -5.04 1.72 -1.55
C LEU A 18 -6.34 2.48 -1.78
N LYS A 19 -6.30 3.53 -2.59
CA LYS A 19 -7.50 4.31 -2.94
C LYS A 19 -8.58 3.42 -3.56
N ALA A 20 -8.21 2.60 -4.55
CA ALA A 20 -9.15 1.70 -5.22
C ALA A 20 -9.75 0.68 -4.24
N MET A 21 -8.95 0.12 -3.32
CA MET A 21 -9.43 -0.83 -2.31
C MET A 21 -10.40 -0.17 -1.32
N ILE A 22 -10.12 1.05 -0.88
CA ILE A 22 -11.03 1.80 0.02
C ILE A 22 -12.37 2.04 -0.67
N GLU A 23 -12.35 2.49 -1.93
CA GLU A 23 -13.56 2.79 -2.70
C GLU A 23 -14.37 1.51 -2.98
N GLN A 24 -13.72 0.41 -3.37
CA GLN A 24 -14.39 -0.85 -3.70
C GLN A 24 -15.04 -1.53 -2.49
N ASN A 25 -14.42 -1.43 -1.32
CA ASN A 25 -14.92 -2.07 -0.10
C ASN A 25 -15.80 -1.14 0.74
N ASN A 26 -16.02 0.10 0.30
CA ASN A 26 -16.63 1.17 1.10
C ASN A 26 -16.01 1.21 2.51
N ALA A 27 -14.68 1.15 2.55
CA ALA A 27 -13.94 0.87 3.78
C ALA A 27 -14.08 2.03 4.78
N ASP A 28 -14.37 1.69 6.02
CA ASP A 28 -14.27 2.64 7.12
C ASP A 28 -12.80 2.91 7.48
N LYS A 29 -12.58 3.78 8.47
CA LYS A 29 -11.25 4.20 8.87
C LYS A 29 -10.37 3.07 9.42
N GLU A 30 -10.96 2.07 10.07
CA GLU A 30 -10.19 0.94 10.61
C GLU A 30 -9.79 0.01 9.49
N LEU A 31 -10.74 -0.37 8.63
CA LEU A 31 -10.48 -1.21 7.48
C LEU A 31 -9.48 -0.55 6.51
N ALA A 32 -9.57 0.76 6.30
CA ALA A 32 -8.61 1.51 5.49
C ALA A 32 -7.18 1.47 6.06
N LYS A 33 -7.01 1.47 7.40
CA LYS A 33 -5.69 1.34 8.04
C LYS A 33 -5.11 -0.06 7.88
N GLU A 34 -5.95 -1.09 8.01
CA GLU A 34 -5.53 -2.47 7.77
C GLU A 34 -5.07 -2.65 6.32
N MET A 35 -5.86 -2.15 5.36
CA MET A 35 -5.51 -2.17 3.94
C MET A 35 -4.19 -1.44 3.65
N ALA A 36 -3.98 -0.27 4.26
CA ALA A 36 -2.73 0.48 4.11
C ALA A 36 -1.52 -0.31 4.64
N SER A 37 -1.69 -1.00 5.77
CA SER A 37 -0.63 -1.84 6.36
C SER A 37 -0.32 -3.04 5.45
N SER A 38 -1.34 -3.74 4.96
CA SER A 38 -1.16 -4.87 4.04
C SER A 38 -0.48 -4.45 2.72
N ILE A 39 -0.83 -3.29 2.17
CA ILE A 39 -0.18 -2.77 0.96
C ILE A 39 1.28 -2.43 1.23
N ASN A 40 1.58 -1.76 2.35
CA ASN A 40 2.95 -1.45 2.73
C ASN A 40 3.81 -2.73 2.83
N ASP A 41 3.32 -3.74 3.55
CA ASP A 41 4.05 -5.00 3.74
C ASP A 41 4.26 -5.74 2.41
N ALA A 42 3.24 -5.78 1.55
CA ALA A 42 3.33 -6.43 0.25
C ALA A 42 4.37 -5.76 -0.66
N PHE A 43 4.34 -4.43 -0.76
CA PHE A 43 5.28 -3.69 -1.58
C PHE A 43 6.70 -3.76 -1.01
N THR A 44 6.88 -3.56 0.29
CA THR A 44 8.20 -3.69 0.92
C THR A 44 8.79 -5.07 0.70
N SER A 45 8.00 -6.14 0.90
CA SER A 45 8.47 -7.52 0.71
C SER A 45 8.89 -7.83 -0.73
N LEU A 46 8.15 -7.33 -1.72
CA LEU A 46 8.47 -7.53 -3.15
C LEU A 46 9.82 -6.92 -3.55
N TYR A 47 10.20 -5.81 -2.92
CA TYR A 47 11.41 -5.06 -3.24
C TYR A 47 12.58 -5.34 -2.28
N GLU A 48 12.34 -5.96 -1.13
CA GLU A 48 13.40 -6.54 -0.29
C GLU A 48 13.87 -7.91 -0.77
N ALA A 49 13.00 -8.67 -1.45
CA ALA A 49 13.31 -10.00 -1.97
C ALA A 49 14.06 -9.97 -3.32
N ASN A 50 14.33 -8.80 -3.89
CA ASN A 50 15.06 -8.57 -5.14
C ASN A 50 16.32 -7.72 -4.90
#